data_AF-A0ABC7ZH40-F1
#
_entry.id   AF-A0ABC7ZH40-F1
#
_cell.length_a   1.000
_cell.length_b   1.000
_cell.length_c   1.000
_cell.angle_alpha   90.00
_cell.angle_beta   90.00
_cell.angle_gamma   90.00
#
_symmetry.space_group_name_H-M   'P 1'
#
loop_
_entity.id
_entity.type
_entity.pdbx_description
1 polymer ?
#
loop_
_entity_poly.entity_id
_entity_poly.type
_entity_poly.pdbx_seq_one_letter_code
_entity_poly.pdbx_strand_id
1 'polypeptide(L)'
;MIQEFLIQTHRLLMIFRLYAKLVMIKKRQICKECKETGYRFDATKIPGNRYPFYEGEAEYDGCVGCYQYDPIQYRKTCNGRIYNEGHQKGYYEGYQNGYHQKTTL
;
A
#
# COMPACT_ATOMS: atom_id res chain seq x y z
N MET A 1 18.01 -30.15 22.76
CA MET A 1 17.87 -29.79 21.33
C MET A 1 16.40 -29.65 20.89
N ILE A 2 15.55 -30.68 21.03
CA ILE A 2 14.14 -30.60 20.57
C ILE A 2 13.29 -29.62 21.41
N GLN A 3 13.47 -29.60 22.74
CA GLN A 3 12.73 -28.68 23.62
C GLN A 3 13.06 -27.21 23.36
N GLU A 4 14.32 -26.87 23.13
CA GLU A 4 14.73 -25.48 22.83
C GLU A 4 14.19 -25.00 21.47
N PHE A 5 14.16 -25.90 20.46
CA PHE A 5 13.56 -25.61 19.16
C PHE A 5 12.03 -25.34 19.27
N LEU A 6 11.32 -26.13 20.09
CA LEU A 6 9.90 -25.93 20.37
C LEU A 6 9.63 -24.62 21.13
N ILE A 7 10.48 -24.26 22.08
CA ILE A 7 10.37 -22.99 22.82
C ILE A 7 10.61 -21.80 21.88
N GLN A 8 11.61 -21.89 20.99
CA GLN A 8 11.93 -20.82 20.04
C GLN A 8 10.81 -20.57 19.03
N THR A 9 10.23 -21.65 18.49
CA THR A 9 9.09 -21.54 17.55
C THR A 9 7.83 -21.00 18.24
N HIS A 10 7.56 -21.40 19.48
CA HIS A 10 6.45 -20.86 20.27
C HIS A 10 6.62 -19.35 20.56
N ARG A 11 7.85 -18.92 20.92
CA ARG A 11 8.18 -17.50 21.11
C ARG A 11 7.97 -16.68 19.84
N LEU A 12 8.45 -17.17 18.70
CA LEU A 12 8.28 -16.52 17.40
C LEU A 12 6.79 -16.38 17.04
N LEU A 13 6.00 -17.42 17.26
CA LEU A 13 4.55 -17.39 17.04
C LEU A 13 3.84 -16.36 17.93
N MET A 14 4.24 -16.23 19.20
CA MET A 14 3.70 -15.19 20.08
C MET A 14 4.02 -13.78 19.58
N ILE A 15 5.24 -13.54 19.12
CA ILE A 15 5.66 -12.24 18.57
C ILE A 15 4.80 -11.88 17.34
N PHE A 16 4.61 -12.82 16.41
CA PHE A 16 3.77 -12.59 15.23
C PHE A 16 2.31 -12.27 15.60
N ARG A 17 1.74 -13.00 16.56
CA ARG A 17 0.36 -12.76 17.03
C ARG A 17 0.22 -11.38 17.67
N LEU A 18 1.17 -10.98 18.51
CA LEU A 18 1.17 -9.66 19.15
C LEU A 18 1.30 -8.55 18.11
N TYR A 19 2.22 -8.69 17.16
CA TYR A 19 2.38 -7.73 16.08
C TYR A 19 1.10 -7.58 15.25
N ALA A 20 0.49 -8.69 14.82
CA ALA A 20 -0.76 -8.66 14.06
C ALA A 20 -1.89 -7.95 14.85
N LYS A 21 -1.98 -8.20 16.16
CA LYS A 21 -2.96 -7.52 17.03
C LYS A 21 -2.73 -6.02 17.09
N LEU A 22 -1.47 -5.58 17.25
CA LEU A 22 -1.11 -4.15 17.28
C LEU A 22 -1.43 -3.46 15.95
N VAL A 23 -1.12 -4.09 14.82
CA VAL A 23 -1.45 -3.56 13.49
C VAL A 23 -2.96 -3.38 13.33
N MET A 24 -3.76 -4.37 13.74
CA MET A 24 -5.22 -4.28 13.66
C MET A 24 -5.80 -3.20 14.58
N ILE A 25 -5.23 -2.99 15.77
CA ILE A 25 -5.62 -1.89 16.66
C ILE A 25 -5.32 -0.55 16.00
N LYS A 26 -4.11 -0.37 15.44
CA LYS A 26 -3.74 0.87 14.75
C LYS A 26 -4.64 1.14 13.55
N LYS A 27 -4.97 0.13 12.74
CA LYS A 27 -5.94 0.24 11.63
C LYS A 27 -7.30 0.74 12.14
N ARG A 28 -7.83 0.17 13.23
CA ARG A 28 -9.11 0.61 13.81
C ARG A 28 -9.05 2.04 14.33
N GLN A 29 -7.94 2.45 14.92
CA GLN A 29 -7.75 3.82 15.42
C GLN A 29 -7.80 4.84 14.28
N ILE A 30 -7.11 4.56 13.17
CA ILE A 30 -7.15 5.41 11.97
C ILE A 30 -8.60 5.55 11.45
N CYS A 31 -9.34 4.44 11.37
CA CYS A 31 -10.73 4.48 10.91
C CYS A 31 -11.67 5.27 11.83
N LYS A 32 -11.38 5.33 13.15
CA LYS A 32 -12.14 6.17 14.09
C LYS A 32 -11.83 7.65 13.86
N GLU A 33 -10.55 8.00 13.74
CA GLU A 33 -10.11 9.37 13.45
C GLU A 33 -10.74 9.91 12.15
N CYS A 34 -10.86 9.08 11.10
CA CYS A 34 -11.54 9.51 9.87
C CYS A 34 -13.01 9.91 10.12
N LYS A 35 -13.73 9.13 10.93
CA LYS A 35 -15.15 9.36 11.25
C LYS A 35 -15.33 10.58 12.14
N GLU A 36 -14.43 10.77 13.10
CA GLU A 36 -14.48 11.86 14.07
C GLU A 36 -14.12 13.21 13.44
N THR A 37 -13.12 13.22 12.56
CA THR A 37 -12.64 14.45 11.92
C THR A 37 -13.40 14.81 10.66
N GLY A 38 -14.10 13.86 10.04
CA GLY A 38 -14.71 14.04 8.72
C GLY A 38 -13.70 14.03 7.57
N TYR A 39 -12.44 13.65 7.81
CA TYR A 39 -11.39 13.59 6.79
C TYR A 39 -10.69 12.23 6.77
N ARG A 40 -10.46 11.71 5.57
CA ARG A 40 -9.80 10.42 5.37
C ARG A 40 -8.32 10.46 5.69
N PHE A 41 -7.78 9.31 6.09
CA PHE A 41 -6.35 9.12 6.25
C PHE A 41 -5.62 9.15 4.91
N ASP A 42 -4.74 10.13 4.76
CA ASP A 42 -3.85 10.27 3.61
C ASP A 42 -2.82 9.13 3.54
N ALA A 43 -2.99 8.24 2.56
CA ALA A 43 -2.10 7.09 2.38
C ALA A 43 -0.67 7.47 1.97
N THR A 44 -0.40 8.69 1.49
CA THR A 44 0.96 9.16 1.16
C THR A 44 1.84 9.32 2.40
N LYS A 45 1.23 9.38 3.60
CA LYS A 45 1.94 9.32 4.88
C LYS A 45 2.64 7.97 5.11
N ILE A 46 2.29 6.94 4.33
CA ILE A 46 2.99 5.65 4.31
C ILE A 46 4.05 5.71 3.21
N PRO A 47 5.34 5.53 3.52
CA PRO A 47 6.40 5.55 2.51
C PRO A 47 6.13 4.58 1.36
N GLY A 48 6.34 5.06 0.13
CA GLY A 48 6.12 4.30 -1.11
C GLY A 48 4.74 4.44 -1.73
N ASN A 49 3.75 4.96 -0.99
CA ASN A 49 2.44 5.29 -1.57
C ASN A 49 2.48 6.64 -2.29
N ARG A 50 2.09 6.66 -3.57
CA ARG A 50 2.07 7.89 -4.38
C ARG A 50 0.80 8.73 -4.22
N TYR A 51 -0.35 8.09 -3.99
CA TYR A 51 -1.64 8.78 -3.93
C TYR A 51 -2.25 8.69 -2.54
N PRO A 52 -3.06 9.67 -2.12
CA PRO A 52 -3.71 9.61 -0.81
C PRO A 52 -4.82 8.55 -0.79
N PHE A 53 -5.52 8.37 -1.91
CA PHE A 53 -6.66 7.45 -2.08
C PHE A 53 -6.62 6.82 -3.47
N TYR A 54 -7.19 5.63 -3.61
CA TYR A 54 -7.42 5.05 -4.94
C TYR A 54 -8.77 5.46 -5.54
N GLU A 55 -9.68 6.01 -4.74
CA GLU A 55 -11.02 6.47 -5.14
C GLU A 55 -11.56 7.43 -4.08
N GLY A 56 -12.44 8.36 -4.49
CA GLY A 56 -13.01 9.38 -3.61
C GLY A 56 -12.06 10.53 -3.26
N GLU A 57 -12.58 11.44 -2.44
CA GLU A 57 -11.93 12.70 -2.06
C GLU A 57 -11.49 12.68 -0.58
N ALA A 58 -10.82 13.74 -0.12
CA ALA A 58 -10.34 13.83 1.26
C ALA A 58 -11.45 13.85 2.31
N GLU A 59 -12.63 14.38 1.98
CA GLU A 59 -13.80 14.38 2.85
C GLU A 59 -14.29 12.95 3.09
N TYR A 60 -14.64 12.65 4.34
CA TYR A 60 -15.04 11.31 4.75
C TYR A 60 -16.52 11.06 4.44
N ASP A 61 -16.77 10.32 3.37
CA ASP A 61 -18.05 9.74 2.96
C ASP A 61 -18.08 8.20 3.09
N GLY A 62 -16.96 7.59 3.51
CA GLY A 62 -16.85 6.15 3.69
C GLY A 62 -15.42 5.62 3.65
N CYS A 63 -15.29 4.30 3.56
CA CYS A 63 -13.99 3.62 3.56
C CYS A 63 -13.53 3.16 2.16
N VAL A 64 -14.43 3.04 1.19
CA VAL A 64 -14.10 2.69 -0.20
C VAL A 64 -13.14 3.75 -0.75
N GLY A 65 -12.00 3.34 -1.29
CA GLY A 65 -10.93 4.24 -1.75
C GLY A 65 -9.74 4.39 -0.79
N CYS A 66 -9.89 4.02 0.49
CA CYS A 66 -8.83 4.14 1.49
C CYS A 66 -7.87 2.94 1.47
N TYR A 67 -6.57 3.20 1.61
CA TYR A 67 -5.53 2.16 1.76
C TYR A 67 -5.84 1.16 2.90
N GLN A 68 -6.33 1.65 4.04
CA GLN A 68 -6.62 0.81 5.20
C GLN A 68 -7.81 -0.14 4.97
N TYR A 69 -8.74 0.23 4.08
CA TYR A 69 -9.92 -0.58 3.78
C TYR A 69 -9.53 -1.79 2.93
N ASP A 70 -8.89 -1.54 1.79
CA ASP A 70 -8.38 -2.57 0.89
C ASP A 70 -7.00 -2.20 0.33
N PRO A 71 -5.91 -2.64 0.99
CA PRO A 71 -4.55 -2.33 0.55
C PRO A 71 -4.15 -3.08 -0.73
N ILE A 72 -4.86 -4.17 -1.09
CA ILE A 72 -4.61 -4.90 -2.34
C ILE A 72 -5.20 -4.13 -3.51
N GLN A 73 -6.47 -3.73 -3.41
CA GLN A 73 -7.13 -2.93 -4.42
C GLN A 73 -6.45 -1.57 -4.58
N TYR A 74 -6.08 -0.92 -3.48
CA TYR A 74 -5.28 0.31 -3.51
C TYR A 74 -4.01 0.12 -4.36
N ARG A 75 -3.21 -0.93 -4.09
CA ARG A 75 -1.96 -1.16 -4.83
C ARG A 75 -2.22 -1.42 -6.32
N LYS A 76 -3.23 -2.22 -6.66
CA LYS A 76 -3.59 -2.51 -8.05
C LYS A 76 -3.96 -1.22 -8.80
N THR A 77 -4.87 -0.44 -8.26
CA THR A 77 -5.37 0.79 -8.89
C THR A 77 -4.26 1.84 -9.01
N CYS A 78 -3.54 2.10 -7.92
CA CYS A 78 -2.49 3.11 -7.89
C CYS A 78 -1.31 2.75 -8.81
N ASN A 79 -0.89 1.49 -8.86
CA ASN A 79 0.17 1.07 -9.78
C ASN A 79 -0.29 1.15 -11.24
N GLY A 80 -1.55 0.81 -11.54
CA GLY A 80 -2.13 1.00 -12.86
C GLY A 80 -2.14 2.47 -13.28
N ARG A 81 -2.49 3.39 -12.37
CA ARG A 81 -2.40 4.84 -12.62
C ARG A 81 -0.97 5.29 -12.92
N ILE A 82 0.01 4.86 -12.11
CA ILE A 82 1.42 5.18 -12.35
C ILE A 82 1.88 4.71 -13.72
N TYR A 83 1.52 3.49 -14.11
CA TYR A 83 1.85 2.94 -15.43
C TYR A 83 1.25 3.79 -16.56
N ASN A 84 -0.04 4.12 -16.45
CA ASN A 84 -0.74 4.91 -17.46
C ASN A 84 -0.22 6.35 -17.55
N GLU A 85 0.07 7.00 -16.41
CA GLU A 85 0.73 8.32 -16.39
C GLU A 85 2.11 8.28 -17.04
N GLY A 86 2.87 7.21 -16.80
CA GLY A 86 4.18 6.98 -17.43
C GLY A 86 4.07 6.79 -18.94
N HIS A 87 3.06 6.04 -19.39
CA HIS A 87 2.76 5.85 -20.80
C HIS A 87 2.30 7.14 -21.49
N GLN A 88 1.37 7.88 -20.88
CA GLN A 88 0.87 9.17 -21.40
C GLN A 88 1.96 10.23 -21.52
N LYS A 89 2.96 10.20 -20.63
CA LYS A 89 4.12 11.11 -20.69
C LYS A 89 5.23 10.64 -21.63
N GLY A 90 4.99 9.60 -22.45
CA GLY A 90 5.93 9.13 -23.49
C GLY A 90 7.18 8.42 -22.97
N TYR A 91 7.26 8.08 -21.67
CA TYR A 91 8.47 7.48 -21.10
C TYR A 91 8.77 6.06 -21.67
N TYR A 92 7.75 5.35 -22.18
CA TYR A 92 7.92 4.03 -22.80
C TYR A 92 8.34 4.10 -24.28
N GLU A 93 7.94 5.13 -25.03
CA GLU A 93 8.41 5.33 -26.42
C GLU A 93 9.92 5.58 -26.46
N GLY A 94 10.45 6.35 -25.50
CA GLY A 94 11.90 6.56 -25.35
C GLY A 94 12.67 5.28 -24.99
N TYR A 95 12.06 4.36 -24.24
CA TYR A 95 12.68 3.07 -23.89
C TYR A 95 12.75 2.11 -25.08
N GLN A 96 11.68 2.02 -25.88
CA GLN A 96 11.64 1.19 -27.10
C GLN A 96 12.62 1.73 -28.16
N ASN A 97 12.63 3.04 -28.39
CA ASN A 97 13.55 3.68 -29.34
C ASN A 97 15.03 3.52 -28.92
N GLY A 98 15.32 3.59 -27.61
CA GLY A 98 16.67 3.36 -27.07
C GLY A 98 17.12 1.89 -27.12
N TYR A 99 16.21 0.93 -27.02
CA TYR A 99 16.52 -0.49 -27.24
C TYR A 99 16.79 -0.81 -28.71
N HIS A 100 15.96 -0.28 -29.62
CA HIS A 100 16.12 -0.52 -31.06
C HIS A 100 17.43 0.06 -31.62
N GLN A 101 17.90 1.21 -31.12
CA GLN A 101 19.22 1.75 -31.48
C GLN A 101 20.38 0.89 -30.94
N LYS A 102 20.20 0.15 -29.85
CA LYS A 102 21.26 -0.69 -29.25
C LYS A 102 21.32 -2.10 -29.84
N THR A 103 20.26 -2.60 -30.46
CA THR A 103 20.22 -3.94 -31.09
C THR A 103 20.41 -3.92 -32.60
N THR A 104 20.58 -2.75 -33.22
CA THR A 104 20.83 -2.59 -34.67
C THR A 104 22.29 -2.18 -34.97
N LEU A 105 23.23 -2.50 -34.07
CA LEU A 105 24.68 -2.32 -34.26
C LEU A 105 25.37 -3.69 -34.36
#